data_AF-A0A924LMS1-F1
#
_entry.id   AF-A0A924LMS1-F1
#
_cell.length_a   1.000
_cell.length_b   1.000
_cell.length_c   1.000
_cell.angle_alpha   90.00
_cell.angle_beta   90.00
_cell.angle_gamma   90.00
#
_symmetry.space_group_name_H-M   'P 1'
#
loop_
_entity.id
_entity.type
_entity.pdbx_description
1 polymer ?
#
loop_
_entity_poly.entity_id
_entity_poly.type
_entity_poly.pdbx_seq_one_letter_code
_entity_poly.pdbx_strand_id
1 'polypeptide(L)' 'AVIARAFSGITVTVDPLASSLQKDLSDGVTAGLVKKADLKGIYDLRPQNAVLKAKGEPTVSSAGLGQQ' A
#
# COMPACT_ATOMS: atom_id res chain seq x y z
N ALA A 1 -8.37 -27.37 -8.87
CA ALA A 1 -9.27 -26.36 -9.49
C ALA A 1 -9.48 -25.11 -8.62
N VAL A 2 -9.84 -25.24 -7.32
CA VAL A 2 -10.14 -24.06 -6.46
C VAL A 2 -8.94 -23.12 -6.26
N ILE A 3 -7.76 -23.66 -5.98
CA ILE A 3 -6.55 -22.87 -5.74
C ILE A 3 -6.17 -22.04 -6.99
N ALA A 4 -6.14 -22.66 -8.17
CA ALA A 4 -5.84 -21.95 -9.42
C ALA A 4 -6.82 -20.79 -9.70
N ARG A 5 -8.12 -20.98 -9.40
CA ARG A 5 -9.14 -19.93 -9.53
C ARG A 5 -8.94 -18.80 -8.52
N ALA A 6 -8.50 -19.10 -7.30
CA ALA A 6 -8.25 -18.07 -6.29
C ALA A 6 -7.10 -17.14 -6.71
N PHE A 7 -6.04 -17.68 -7.30
CA PHE A 7 -4.89 -16.89 -7.73
C PHE A 7 -5.12 -16.10 -9.02
N SER A 8 -6.07 -16.48 -9.87
CA SER A 8 -6.32 -15.75 -11.13
C SER A 8 -6.86 -14.33 -10.94
N GLY A 9 -7.34 -13.99 -9.73
CA GLY A 9 -7.79 -12.64 -9.38
C GLY A 9 -6.74 -11.79 -8.66
N ILE A 10 -5.51 -12.29 -8.49
CA ILE A 10 -4.46 -11.61 -7.72
C ILE A 10 -3.41 -11.04 -8.66
N THR A 11 -3.15 -9.74 -8.54
CA THR A 11 -2.04 -9.07 -9.21
C THR A 11 -0.93 -8.83 -8.19
N VAL A 12 0.25 -9.38 -8.46
CA VAL A 12 1.47 -9.04 -7.69
C VAL A 12 1.96 -7.69 -8.16
N THR A 13 2.18 -6.77 -7.22
CA THR A 13 2.66 -5.42 -7.51
C THR A 13 3.71 -5.01 -6.49
N VAL A 14 4.56 -4.06 -6.89
CA VAL A 14 5.50 -3.35 -6.01
C VAL A 14 4.88 -2.09 -5.40
N ASP A 15 3.70 -1.68 -5.87
CA ASP A 15 2.95 -0.55 -5.32
C ASP A 15 2.36 -0.91 -3.94
N PRO A 16 2.68 -0.16 -2.87
CA PRO A 16 2.10 -0.40 -1.55
C PRO A 16 0.62 -0.01 -1.44
N LEU A 17 0.03 0.59 -2.48
CA LEU A 17 -1.36 1.07 -2.51
C LEU A 17 -1.67 2.02 -1.35
N ALA A 18 -0.78 2.98 -1.07
CA ALA A 18 -0.83 3.81 0.13
C ALA A 18 -2.15 4.57 0.33
N SER A 19 -2.90 4.85 -0.74
CA SER A 19 -4.22 5.49 -0.68
C SER A 19 -5.33 4.61 -0.08
N SER A 20 -5.13 3.28 0.02
CA SER A 20 -6.11 2.39 0.65
C SER A 20 -6.08 2.50 2.18
N LEU A 21 -4.91 2.81 2.76
CA LEU A 21 -4.67 2.64 4.20
C LEU A 21 -5.61 3.52 5.06
N GLN A 22 -5.96 4.72 4.61
CA GLN A 22 -6.93 5.55 5.33
C GLN A 22 -8.30 4.87 5.43
N LYS A 23 -8.75 4.25 4.33
CA LYS A 23 -10.02 3.52 4.31
C LYS A 23 -9.92 2.25 5.14
N ASP A 24 -8.83 1.49 5.00
CA ASP A 24 -8.61 0.25 5.76
C ASP A 24 -8.62 0.51 7.28
N LEU A 25 -7.98 1.61 7.71
CA LEU A 25 -8.05 2.05 9.11
C LEU A 25 -9.47 2.42 9.53
N SER A 26 -10.19 3.20 8.72
CA SER A 26 -11.58 3.59 8.99
C SER A 26 -12.51 2.37 9.13
N ASP A 27 -12.38 1.42 8.23
CA ASP A 27 -13.17 0.19 8.24
C ASP A 27 -12.83 -0.69 9.44
N GLY A 28 -11.54 -0.83 9.76
CA GLY A 28 -11.10 -1.60 10.92
C GLY A 28 -11.55 -0.99 12.25
N VAL A 29 -11.60 0.34 12.36
CA VAL A 29 -12.18 1.04 13.52
C VAL A 29 -13.68 0.78 13.60
N THR A 30 -14.38 0.86 12.46
CA THR A 30 -15.84 0.62 12.39
C THR A 30 -16.19 -0.81 12.79
N ALA A 31 -15.38 -1.78 12.39
CA ALA A 31 -15.53 -3.19 12.74
C ALA A 31 -15.09 -3.52 14.18
N GLY A 32 -14.53 -2.56 14.92
CA GLY A 32 -14.03 -2.78 16.29
C GLY A 32 -12.74 -3.62 16.36
N LEU A 33 -12.02 -3.77 15.25
CA LEU A 33 -10.80 -4.60 15.16
C LEU A 33 -9.54 -3.81 15.53
N VAL A 34 -9.51 -2.52 15.25
CA VAL A 34 -8.37 -1.64 15.52
C VAL A 34 -8.81 -0.30 16.12
N LYS A 35 -7.86 0.43 16.70
CA LYS A 35 -8.07 1.79 17.21
C LYS A 35 -7.68 2.83 16.14
N LYS A 36 -8.20 4.05 16.28
CA LYS A 36 -7.72 5.19 15.49
C LYS A 36 -6.22 5.39 15.72
N ALA A 37 -5.51 5.76 14.66
CA ALA A 37 -4.08 6.07 14.69
C ALA A 37 -3.79 7.24 13.73
N ASP A 38 -2.71 7.98 14.02
CA ASP A 38 -2.16 8.94 13.05
C ASP A 38 -1.35 8.16 12.01
N LEU A 39 -1.71 8.32 10.74
CA LEU A 39 -1.04 7.66 9.62
C LEU A 39 0.11 8.50 9.03
N LYS A 40 0.31 9.73 9.53
CA LYS A 40 1.36 10.62 9.03
C LYS A 40 2.75 10.03 9.25
N GLY A 41 3.51 9.91 8.18
CA GLY A 41 4.89 9.43 8.21
C GLY A 41 5.03 7.90 8.24
N ILE A 42 3.94 7.16 8.05
CA ILE A 42 3.97 5.69 8.08
C ILE A 42 4.72 5.08 6.88
N TYR A 43 4.87 5.84 5.79
CA TYR A 43 5.64 5.44 4.62
C TYR A 43 6.97 6.18 4.48
N ASP A 44 8.02 5.43 4.12
CA ASP A 44 9.23 5.95 3.50
C ASP A 44 9.51 5.15 2.21
N LEU A 45 9.03 5.67 1.08
CA LEU A 45 9.15 5.01 -0.22
C LEU A 45 10.38 5.46 -1.02
N ARG A 46 11.23 6.33 -0.45
CA ARG A 46 12.44 6.82 -1.13
C ARG A 46 13.37 5.67 -1.56
N PRO A 47 13.63 4.62 -0.74
CA PRO A 47 14.48 3.50 -1.15
C PRO A 47 13.88 2.72 -2.32
N GLN A 48 12.58 2.44 -2.27
CA GLN A 48 11.88 1.74 -3.36
C GLN A 48 11.88 2.56 -4.65
N ASN A 49 11.56 3.86 -4.55
CA ASN A 49 11.54 4.76 -5.70
C ASN A 49 12.94 4.97 -6.30
N ALA A 50 14.01 4.90 -5.50
CA ALA A 50 15.38 4.90 -6.02
C ALA A 50 15.65 3.65 -6.89
N VAL A 51 15.20 2.47 -6.45
CA VAL A 51 15.33 1.22 -7.22
C VAL A 51 14.47 1.26 -8.48
N LEU A 52 13.22 1.71 -8.41
CA LEU A 52 12.33 1.82 -9.58
C LEU A 52 12.90 2.77 -10.63
N LYS A 53 13.40 3.94 -10.21
CA LYS A 53 14.10 4.88 -11.11
C LYS A 53 15.33 4.24 -11.76
N ALA A 54 16.14 3.51 -11.01
CA ALA A 54 17.32 2.82 -11.56
C ALA A 54 16.95 1.76 -12.61
N LYS A 55 15.74 1.20 -12.53
CA LYS A 55 15.19 0.26 -13.52
C LYS A 55 14.42 0.93 -14.67
N GLY A 56 14.26 2.25 -14.65
CA GLY A 56 13.42 2.96 -15.61
C GLY A 56 11.92 2.73 -15.43
N GLU A 57 11.50 2.28 -14.25
CA GLU A 57 10.10 2.03 -13.90
C GLU A 57 9.44 3.25 -13.25
N PRO A 58 8.10 3.40 -13.34
CA PRO A 58 7.38 4.46 -12.64
C PRO A 58 7.57 4.39 -11.13
N THR A 59 7.71 5.54 -10.48
CA THR A 59 7.71 5.64 -9.01
C THR A 59 6.31 5.47 -8.44
N VAL A 60 6.23 5.06 -7.18
CA VAL A 60 4.99 4.91 -6.44
C VAL A 60 4.75 6.05 -5.46
N SER A 61 3.49 6.23 -5.08
CA SER A 61 3.04 7.32 -4.21
C SER A 61 2.81 6.82 -2.77
N SER A 62 3.20 7.65 -1.81
CA SER A 62 2.85 7.54 -0.39
C SER A 62 1.44 8.07 -0.09
N ALA A 63 0.73 8.58 -1.10
CA ALA A 63 -0.59 9.21 -0.95
C ALA A 63 -0.63 10.34 0.11
N GLY A 64 0.50 11.03 0.30
CA GLY A 64 0.64 12.09 1.31
C GLY A 64 0.80 11.57 2.74
N LEU A 65 0.89 10.25 2.94
CA LEU A 65 1.10 9.61 4.24
C LEU A 65 2.58 9.46 4.61
N GLY A 66 3.52 9.97 3.81
CA GLY A 66 4.94 9.80 4.09
C GLY A 66 5.88 10.46 3.10
N GLN A 67 7.13 10.01 3.10
CA GLN A 67 8.17 10.41 2.14
C GLN A 67 8.17 9.44 0.96
N GLN A 68 8.48 9.92 -0.25
CA GLN A 68 8.52 9.10 -1.47
C GLN A 68 9.63 9.54 -2.43
#